data_AF-A0A7C4YDV5-F1
#
_entry.id   AF-A0A7C4YDV5-F1
#
_cell.length_a   1.000
_cell.length_b   1.000
_cell.length_c   1.000
_cell.angle_alpha   90.00
_cell.angle_beta   90.00
_cell.angle_gamma   90.00
#
_symmetry.space_group_name_H-M   'P 1'
#
loop_
_entity.id
_entity.type
_entity.pdbx_description
1 polymer ?
#
loop_
_entity_poly.entity_id
_entity_poly.type
_entity_poly.pdbx_seq_one_letter_code
_entity_poly.pdbx_strand_id
1 'polypeptide(L)'
;MNDLRPDVVTISSSELMSIVREISSRIPIHISIIAGVKNAINLEKYLNFKPSRLVPHHDCGKDFVALKELIEISNKHHIEVELLSTESCLRKCSNREAHYKYLVQKN
;
A
#
# COMPACT_ATOMS: atom_id res chain seq x y z
N MET A 1 29.46 -8.29 -5.03
CA MET A 1 28.27 -7.88 -4.26
C MET A 1 27.24 -7.42 -5.26
N ASN A 2 26.08 -8.09 -5.35
CA ASN A 2 25.02 -7.67 -6.26
C ASN A 2 24.20 -6.58 -5.56
N ASP A 3 24.53 -5.31 -5.82
CA ASP A 3 23.70 -4.20 -5.35
C ASP A 3 22.36 -4.24 -6.09
N LEU A 4 21.29 -4.57 -5.36
CA LEU A 4 19.94 -4.50 -5.87
C LEU A 4 19.60 -3.02 -6.14
N ARG A 5 19.26 -2.69 -7.38
CA ARG A 5 18.84 -1.35 -7.81
C ARG A 5 17.39 -1.41 -8.27
N PRO A 6 16.42 -1.42 -7.33
CA PRO A 6 15.03 -1.55 -7.71
C PRO A 6 14.54 -0.29 -8.42
N ASP A 7 13.84 -0.46 -9.53
CA ASP A 7 13.14 0.64 -10.21
C ASP A 7 11.94 1.15 -9.40
N VAL A 8 11.42 0.34 -8.48
CA VAL A 8 10.29 0.65 -7.60
C VAL A 8 10.26 -0.28 -6.39
N VAL A 9 9.71 0.19 -5.28
CA VAL A 9 9.43 -0.64 -4.10
C VAL A 9 7.96 -0.58 -3.71
N THR A 10 7.38 -1.74 -3.42
CA THR A 10 6.00 -1.86 -2.93
C THR A 10 6.02 -2.16 -1.43
N ILE A 11 5.48 -1.25 -0.62
CA ILE A 11 5.67 -1.25 0.84
C ILE A 11 4.33 -1.06 1.54
N SER A 12 4.17 -1.67 2.71
CA SER A 12 3.01 -1.47 3.59
C SER A 12 3.34 -0.74 4.91
N SER A 13 4.61 -0.75 5.34
CA SER A 13 5.05 -0.09 6.58
C SER A 13 5.48 1.35 6.33
N SER A 14 4.91 2.29 7.08
CA SER A 14 5.33 3.70 7.07
C SER A 14 6.77 3.89 7.54
N GLU A 15 7.23 3.07 8.49
CA GLU A 15 8.63 3.08 8.96
C GLU A 15 9.58 2.74 7.81
N LEU A 16 9.28 1.68 7.05
CA LEU A 16 10.09 1.29 5.90
C LEU A 16 10.04 2.34 4.77
N MET A 17 8.88 2.98 4.57
CA MET A 17 8.79 4.11 3.63
C MET A 17 9.66 5.29 4.06
N SER A 18 9.76 5.59 5.36
CA SER A 18 10.66 6.61 5.90
C SER A 18 12.12 6.27 5.58
N ILE A 19 12.53 5.03 5.87
CA ILE A 19 13.89 4.54 5.58
C ILE A 19 14.21 4.66 4.09
N VAL A 20 13.28 4.26 3.21
CA VAL A 20 13.48 4.42 1.76
C VAL A 20 13.62 5.88 1.37
N ARG A 21 12.85 6.80 1.97
CA ARG A 21 12.94 8.24 1.67
C ARG A 21 14.22 8.88 2.21
N GLU A 22 14.76 8.37 3.31
CA GLU A 22 16.08 8.76 3.83
C GLU A 22 17.22 8.27 2.92
N ILE A 23 17.12 7.06 2.37
CA ILE A 23 18.11 6.48 1.46
C ILE A 23 18.04 7.12 0.07
N SER A 24 16.84 7.32 -0.47
CA SER A 24 16.63 7.87 -1.80
C SER A 24 15.25 8.49 -1.98
N SER A 25 15.24 9.77 -2.34
CA SER A 25 14.03 10.47 -2.78
C SER A 25 13.56 10.10 -4.19
N ARG A 26 14.39 9.36 -4.95
CA ARG A 26 14.14 9.04 -6.37
C ARG A 26 13.42 7.71 -6.58
N ILE A 27 13.56 6.77 -5.64
CA ILE A 27 12.94 5.44 -5.79
C ILE A 27 11.41 5.60 -5.63
N PRO A 28 10.59 5.27 -6.65
CA PRO A 28 9.14 5.27 -6.54
C PRO A 28 8.67 4.31 -5.44
N ILE A 29 7.65 4.72 -4.70
CA ILE A 29 7.02 3.90 -3.65
C ILE A 29 5.59 3.59 -4.07
N HIS A 30 5.24 2.32 -4.09
CA HIS A 30 3.86 1.84 -4.21
C HIS A 30 3.34 1.44 -2.83
N ILE A 31 2.11 1.85 -2.51
CA ILE A 31 1.42 1.40 -1.30
C ILE A 31 0.80 0.04 -1.59
N SER A 32 1.22 -0.96 -0.83
CA SER A 32 0.72 -2.34 -0.96
C SER A 32 -0.71 -2.49 -0.45
N ILE A 33 -1.47 -3.43 -1.03
CA ILE A 33 -2.81 -3.81 -0.58
C ILE A 33 -2.88 -4.19 0.90
N ILE A 34 -1.83 -4.83 1.43
CA ILE A 34 -1.78 -5.23 2.84
C ILE A 34 -1.63 -4.05 3.81
N ALA A 35 -1.33 -2.84 3.31
CA ALA A 35 -1.38 -1.60 4.10
C ALA A 35 -2.80 -1.25 4.56
N GLY A 36 -3.82 -1.86 3.94
CA GLY A 36 -5.20 -1.78 4.41
C GLY A 36 -5.88 -0.43 4.19
N VAL A 37 -5.42 0.36 3.21
CA VAL A 37 -6.04 1.63 2.82
C VAL A 37 -7.40 1.37 2.19
N LYS A 38 -8.47 1.88 2.81
CA LYS A 38 -9.86 1.67 2.34
C LYS A 38 -10.53 2.93 1.81
N ASN A 39 -10.03 4.11 2.19
CA ASN A 39 -10.63 5.40 1.91
C ASN A 39 -9.56 6.52 1.96
N ALA A 40 -9.97 7.75 1.62
CA ALA A 40 -9.08 8.91 1.58
C ALA A 40 -8.36 9.18 2.92
N ILE A 41 -9.07 9.09 4.06
CA ILE A 41 -8.50 9.29 5.41
C ILE A 41 -7.35 8.32 5.69
N ASN A 42 -7.45 7.07 5.21
CA ASN A 42 -6.36 6.11 5.37
C ASN A 42 -5.16 6.46 4.49
N LEU A 43 -5.39 6.99 3.29
CA LEU A 43 -4.33 7.40 2.36
C LEU A 43 -3.54 8.61 2.87
N GLU A 44 -4.19 9.55 3.57
CA GLU A 44 -3.54 10.76 4.11
C GLU A 44 -2.27 10.46 4.91
N LYS A 45 -2.27 9.33 5.64
CA LYS A 45 -1.13 8.85 6.44
C LYS A 45 0.14 8.59 5.61
N TYR A 46 0.00 8.40 4.31
CA TYR A 46 1.09 8.02 3.42
C TYR A 46 1.52 9.14 2.46
N LEU A 47 0.78 10.26 2.38
CA LEU A 47 1.03 11.32 1.40
C LEU A 47 2.42 11.95 1.52
N ASN A 48 2.94 12.06 2.75
CA ASN A 48 4.27 12.60 3.02
C ASN A 48 5.40 11.76 2.40
N PHE A 49 5.13 10.48 2.11
CA PHE A 49 6.08 9.61 1.40
C PHE A 49 6.01 9.74 -0.12
N LYS A 50 5.17 10.62 -0.68
CA LYS A 50 5.03 10.84 -2.13
C LYS A 50 4.95 9.51 -2.91
N PRO A 51 3.96 8.65 -2.61
CA PRO A 51 3.79 7.40 -3.34
C PRO A 51 3.42 7.68 -4.80
N SER A 52 3.79 6.81 -5.73
CA SER A 52 3.39 6.90 -7.14
C SER A 52 2.18 6.03 -7.46
N ARG A 53 1.90 5.01 -6.65
CA ARG A 53 0.75 4.11 -6.81
C ARG A 53 0.18 3.66 -5.47
N LEU A 54 -1.13 3.47 -5.44
CA LEU A 54 -1.88 2.82 -4.38
C LEU A 54 -2.59 1.58 -4.93
N VAL A 55 -2.35 0.43 -4.29
CA VAL A 55 -3.23 -0.72 -4.40
C VAL A 55 -4.10 -0.73 -3.14
N PRO A 56 -5.36 -0.25 -3.18
CA PRO A 56 -6.19 -0.19 -1.98
C PRO A 56 -6.68 -1.58 -1.58
N HIS A 57 -7.13 -1.71 -0.34
CA HIS A 57 -7.76 -2.91 0.18
C HIS A 57 -8.96 -3.31 -0.69
N HIS A 58 -9.18 -4.60 -0.96
CA HIS A 58 -10.27 -5.11 -1.83
C HIS A 58 -11.69 -4.64 -1.43
N ASP A 59 -11.91 -4.30 -0.15
CA ASP A 59 -13.18 -3.72 0.29
C ASP A 59 -13.44 -2.30 -0.24
N CYS A 60 -12.42 -1.60 -0.75
CA CYS A 60 -12.53 -0.21 -1.21
C CYS A 60 -13.56 -0.05 -2.35
N GLY A 61 -13.67 -1.03 -3.25
CA GLY A 61 -14.63 -1.01 -4.36
C GLY A 61 -16.10 -1.28 -3.97
N LYS A 62 -16.40 -1.53 -2.69
CA LYS A 62 -17.76 -1.83 -2.22
C LYS A 62 -18.54 -0.57 -1.83
N ASP A 63 -17.85 0.53 -1.55
CA ASP A 63 -18.43 1.83 -1.26
C ASP A 63 -17.98 2.81 -2.36
N PHE A 64 -18.85 3.06 -3.32
CA PHE A 64 -18.54 3.92 -4.47
C PHE A 64 -18.32 5.38 -4.09
N VAL A 65 -18.91 5.86 -2.99
CA VAL A 65 -18.69 7.24 -2.52
C VAL A 65 -17.27 7.34 -1.97
N ALA A 66 -16.89 6.43 -1.07
CA ALA A 66 -15.53 6.39 -0.53
C ALA A 66 -14.47 6.12 -1.61
N LEU A 67 -14.78 5.30 -2.63
CA LEU A 67 -13.90 5.08 -3.77
C LEU A 67 -13.72 6.37 -4.59
N LYS A 68 -14.80 7.12 -4.86
CA LYS A 68 -14.71 8.38 -5.58
C LYS A 68 -13.83 9.39 -4.83
N GLU A 69 -14.02 9.55 -3.53
CA GLU A 69 -13.18 10.40 -2.69
C GLU A 69 -11.70 9.97 -2.73
N LEU A 70 -11.45 8.65 -2.67
CA LEU A 70 -10.09 8.10 -2.76
C LEU A 70 -9.44 8.42 -4.12
N ILE A 71 -10.19 8.31 -5.22
CA ILE A 71 -9.70 8.65 -6.57
C ILE A 71 -9.41 10.15 -6.66
N GLU A 72 -10.26 11.01 -6.11
CA GLU A 72 -10.07 12.47 -6.12
C GLU A 72 -8.77 12.88 -5.40
N ILE A 73 -8.53 12.37 -4.18
CA ILE A 73 -7.29 12.64 -3.45
C ILE A 73 -6.07 12.03 -4.17
N SER A 74 -6.20 10.84 -4.76
CA SER A 74 -5.11 10.18 -5.48
C SER A 74 -4.70 10.99 -6.71
N ASN A 75 -5.68 11.46 -7.50
CA ASN A 75 -5.45 12.33 -8.65
C ASN A 75 -4.79 13.66 -8.26
N LYS A 76 -5.24 14.30 -7.17
CA LYS A 76 -4.65 15.53 -6.64
C LYS A 76 -3.16 15.38 -6.31
N HIS A 77 -2.76 14.18 -5.87
CA HIS A 77 -1.39 13.87 -5.49
C HIS A 77 -0.60 13.08 -6.56
N HIS A 78 -1.16 12.93 -7.78
CA HIS A 78 -0.58 12.16 -8.88
C HIS A 78 -0.24 10.70 -8.52
N ILE A 79 -1.15 10.06 -7.78
CA ILE A 79 -1.04 8.66 -7.34
C ILE A 79 -1.92 7.81 -8.26
N GLU A 80 -1.34 6.83 -8.94
CA GLU A 80 -2.10 5.83 -9.69
C GLU A 80 -2.89 4.93 -8.73
N VAL A 81 -4.15 4.61 -9.03
CA VAL A 81 -4.94 3.65 -8.25
C VAL A 81 -5.12 2.38 -9.06
N GLU A 82 -4.66 1.26 -8.51
CA GLU A 82 -4.76 -0.07 -9.12
C GLU A 82 -5.70 -0.95 -8.28
N LEU A 83 -6.83 -1.38 -8.85
CA LEU A 83 -7.80 -2.23 -8.17
C LEU A 83 -7.57 -3.70 -8.47
N LEU A 84 -7.49 -4.52 -7.42
CA LEU A 84 -7.45 -5.98 -7.56
C LEU A 84 -8.86 -6.57 -7.50
N SER A 85 -9.32 -7.16 -8.61
CA SER A 85 -10.69 -7.69 -8.71
C SER A 85 -10.87 -9.06 -8.04
N THR A 86 -9.80 -9.83 -7.82
CA THR A 86 -9.87 -11.22 -7.34
C THR A 86 -9.14 -11.44 -6.02
N GLU A 87 -8.73 -10.38 -5.32
CA GLU A 87 -8.09 -10.54 -4.02
C GLU A 87 -9.12 -10.88 -2.95
N SER A 88 -8.95 -12.05 -2.32
CA SER A 88 -9.77 -12.51 -1.21
C SER A 88 -8.96 -12.39 0.06
N CYS A 89 -9.16 -11.32 0.82
CA CYS A 89 -8.49 -11.22 2.11
C CYS A 89 -9.10 -12.21 3.09
N LEU A 90 -8.20 -12.85 3.83
CA LEU A 90 -8.50 -13.60 5.04
C LEU A 90 -8.97 -12.67 6.20
N ARG A 91 -9.63 -11.53 5.93
CA ARG A 91 -9.98 -10.50 6.93
C ARG A 91 -10.78 -11.06 8.10
N LYS A 92 -11.66 -12.04 7.83
CA LYS A 92 -12.45 -12.76 8.84
C LYS A 92 -11.86 -14.11 9.23
N CYS A 93 -10.67 -14.46 8.73
CA CYS A 93 -9.97 -15.65 9.16
C CYS A 93 -9.44 -15.40 10.57
N SER A 94 -9.87 -16.23 11.53
CA SER A 94 -9.35 -16.23 12.90
C SER A 94 -7.83 -16.40 12.95
N ASN A 95 -7.24 -17.02 11.91
CA ASN A 95 -5.81 -17.31 11.82
C ASN A 95 -5.01 -16.26 11.03
N ARG A 96 -5.60 -15.10 10.65
CA ARG A 96 -4.91 -14.11 9.80
C ARG A 96 -3.60 -13.62 10.41
N GLU A 97 -3.59 -13.29 11.71
CA GLU A 97 -2.35 -12.86 12.37
C GLU A 97 -1.32 -13.99 12.43
N ALA A 98 -1.74 -15.21 12.76
CA ALA A 98 -0.86 -16.38 12.76
C ALA A 98 -0.29 -16.66 11.37
N HIS A 99 -1.09 -16.51 10.32
CA HIS A 99 -0.69 -16.68 8.93
C HIS A 99 0.42 -15.70 8.54
N TYR A 100 0.24 -14.40 8.78
CA TYR A 100 1.29 -13.42 8.50
C TYR A 100 2.51 -13.58 9.41
N LYS A 101 2.32 -13.94 10.70
CA LYS A 101 3.45 -14.24 11.61
C LYS A 101 4.28 -15.42 11.12
N TYR A 102 3.65 -16.49 10.65
CA TYR A 102 4.33 -17.65 10.10
C TYR A 102 5.11 -17.31 8.83
N LEU A 103 4.50 -16.55 7.90
CA LEU A 103 5.17 -16.13 6.66
C LEU A 103 6.40 -15.22 6.90
N VAL A 104 6.44 -14.48 8.01
CA VAL A 104 7.55 -13.59 8.36
C VAL A 104 8.71 -14.33 9.04
N GLN A 105 8.51 -15.57 9.50
CA GLN A 105 9.60 -16.35 10.08
C GLN A 105 10.61 -16.73 8.99
N LYS A 106 11.84 -16.23 9.13
CA LYS A 106 12.99 -16.69 8.36
C LYS A 106 13.21 -18.18 8.66
N ASN A 107 13.26 -19.00 7.61
CA ASN A 107 14.13 -20.17 7.63
C ASN A 107 15.59 -19.71 7.56
#